data_AF-A0A078S3G6-F1
#
_entry.id   AF-A0A078S3G6-F1
#
_cell.length_a   1.000
_cell.length_b   1.000
_cell.length_c   1.000
_cell.angle_alpha   90.00
_cell.angle_beta   90.00
_cell.angle_gamma   90.00
#
_symmetry.space_group_name_H-M   'P 1'
#
loop_
_entity.id
_entity.type
_entity.pdbx_description
1 polymer ?
#
loop_
_entity_poly.entity_id
_entity_poly.type
_entity_poly.pdbx_seq_one_letter_code
_entity_poly.pdbx_strand_id
1 'polypeptide(L)'
;MNVIRVCRTTALGIDIYASPDCGEIWEISHSCKNRFCPSCGWRDTLKWAARMKEKILRVPHRHVVMTLSHILLDFVRRTSADTLKDWMMHKFGLKTRVIAVLHTYGETKQLHVHTHMIMSWGGIDNGNKIVVPEHDYVHIPLSARCSVTSLKMR
;
A
#
# COMPACT_ATOMS: atom_id res chain seq x y z
N MET A 1 -18.31 19.42 7.41
CA MET A 1 -16.83 19.57 7.56
C MET A 1 -16.34 19.47 9.02
N ASN A 2 -17.09 18.88 9.96
CA ASN A 2 -16.96 19.20 11.39
C ASN A 2 -16.61 18.00 12.31
N VAL A 3 -16.61 16.75 11.82
CA VAL A 3 -16.48 15.55 12.67
C VAL A 3 -15.04 15.28 13.14
N ILE A 4 -14.03 15.78 12.41
CA ILE A 4 -12.62 15.58 12.77
C ILE A 4 -12.26 16.39 14.03
N ARG A 5 -12.82 17.60 14.18
CA ARG A 5 -12.56 18.50 15.32
C ARG A 5 -13.08 17.96 16.64
N VAL A 6 -14.16 17.18 16.59
CA VAL A 6 -14.79 16.55 17.77
C VAL A 6 -14.38 15.07 17.91
N CYS A 7 -13.36 14.62 17.18
CA CYS A 7 -12.88 13.25 17.29
C CYS A 7 -12.34 12.99 18.72
N ARG A 8 -12.73 11.87 19.33
CA ARG A 8 -12.32 11.49 20.70
C ARG A 8 -12.79 12.45 21.79
N THR A 9 -13.86 13.19 21.55
CA THR A 9 -14.55 13.96 22.59
C THR A 9 -15.91 13.33 22.91
N THR A 10 -16.47 13.72 24.05
CA THR A 10 -17.81 13.28 24.49
C THR A 10 -18.92 13.67 23.51
N ALA A 11 -18.69 14.65 22.63
CA ALA A 11 -19.64 15.07 21.60
C ALA A 11 -19.95 13.97 20.57
N LEU A 12 -19.10 12.94 20.44
CA LEU A 12 -19.35 11.78 19.59
C LEU A 12 -19.92 10.57 20.36
N GLY A 13 -20.16 10.71 21.66
CA GLY A 13 -20.54 9.61 22.56
C GLY A 13 -19.34 9.00 23.28
N ILE A 14 -19.64 8.30 24.37
CA ILE A 14 -18.68 7.57 25.21
C ILE A 14 -19.22 6.17 25.47
N ASP A 15 -18.32 5.20 25.54
CA ASP A 15 -18.59 3.90 26.16
C ASP A 15 -17.99 3.92 27.57
N ILE A 16 -18.74 3.43 28.55
CA ILE A 16 -18.30 3.34 29.95
C ILE A 16 -18.10 1.87 30.28
N TYR A 17 -16.91 1.51 30.74
CA TYR A 17 -16.54 0.17 31.17
C TYR A 17 -16.27 0.19 32.67
N ALA A 18 -16.71 -0.83 33.39
CA ALA A 18 -16.41 -1.00 34.81
C ALA A 18 -15.73 -2.35 35.01
N SER A 19 -14.62 -2.36 35.76
CA SER A 19 -13.97 -3.60 36.16
C SER A 19 -14.82 -4.32 37.23
N PRO A 20 -15.20 -5.58 37.03
CA PRO A 20 -15.96 -6.34 38.02
C PRO A 20 -15.15 -6.63 39.29
N ASP A 21 -13.82 -6.64 39.20
CA ASP A 21 -12.93 -7.06 40.29
C ASP A 21 -12.55 -5.90 41.24
N CYS A 22 -12.38 -4.69 40.71
CA CYS A 22 -11.91 -3.53 41.47
C CYS A 22 -12.84 -2.29 41.37
N GLY A 23 -13.90 -2.36 40.55
CA GLY A 23 -14.84 -1.26 40.36
C GLY A 23 -14.28 -0.07 39.57
N GLU A 24 -13.07 -0.16 39.03
CA GLU A 24 -12.46 0.92 38.26
C GLU A 24 -13.27 1.21 36.99
N ILE A 25 -13.55 2.49 36.74
CA ILE A 25 -14.38 2.96 35.63
C ILE A 25 -13.49 3.59 34.56
N TRP A 26 -13.69 3.15 33.32
CA TRP A 26 -12.99 3.64 32.14
C TRP A 26 -13.99 4.26 31.17
N GLU A 27 -13.79 5.52 30.81
CA GLU A 27 -14.58 6.20 29.79
C GLU A 27 -13.80 6.26 28.48
N ILE A 28 -14.41 5.76 27.40
CA ILE A 28 -13.79 5.72 26.08
C ILE A 28 -14.63 6.53 25.10
N SER A 29 -14.17 7.74 24.77
CA SER A 29 -14.79 8.58 23.74
C SER A 29 -14.71 7.94 22.35
N HIS A 30 -15.82 8.00 21.62
CA HIS A 30 -15.94 7.47 20.27
C HIS A 30 -15.02 8.22 19.28
N SER A 31 -14.63 7.53 18.21
CA SER A 31 -13.80 8.09 17.16
C SER A 31 -14.64 8.54 15.96
N CYS A 32 -14.17 9.54 15.21
CA CYS A 32 -14.91 10.06 14.06
C CYS A 32 -14.89 9.14 12.83
N LYS A 33 -14.05 8.09 12.84
CA LYS A 33 -13.85 7.12 11.74
C LYS A 33 -13.57 7.75 10.36
N ASN A 34 -13.14 9.01 10.34
CA ASN A 34 -12.86 9.72 9.09
C ASN A 34 -11.44 9.41 8.61
N ARG A 35 -11.29 9.03 7.33
CA ARG A 35 -9.99 8.72 6.70
C ARG A 35 -8.97 9.87 6.75
N PHE A 36 -9.42 11.12 6.81
CA PHE A 36 -8.57 12.31 6.88
C PHE A 36 -8.28 12.74 8.32
N CYS A 37 -8.89 12.11 9.32
CA CYS A 37 -8.52 12.35 10.71
C CYS A 37 -7.14 11.73 10.96
N PRO A 38 -6.15 12.50 11.48
CA PRO A 38 -4.80 11.97 11.73
C PRO A 38 -4.82 10.75 12.65
N SER A 39 -5.67 10.72 13.67
CA SER A 39 -5.75 9.59 14.61
C SER A 39 -6.49 8.38 14.04
N CYS A 40 -7.62 8.59 13.34
CA CYS A 40 -8.42 7.48 12.81
C CYS A 40 -7.81 6.92 11.52
N GLY A 41 -7.48 7.79 10.57
CA GLY A 41 -6.87 7.40 9.30
C GLY A 41 -5.53 6.70 9.50
N TRP A 42 -4.72 7.13 10.47
CA TRP A 42 -3.48 6.43 10.82
C TRP A 42 -3.73 5.02 11.33
N ARG A 43 -4.68 4.84 12.26
CA ARG A 43 -5.04 3.50 12.76
C ARG A 43 -5.54 2.59 11.65
N ASP A 44 -6.36 3.09 10.75
CA ASP A 44 -6.86 2.31 9.62
C ASP A 44 -5.74 1.97 8.63
N THR A 45 -4.80 2.89 8.41
CA THR A 45 -3.58 2.67 7.61
C THR A 45 -2.73 1.57 8.23
N LEU A 46 -2.49 1.60 9.54
CA LEU A 46 -1.74 0.55 10.24
C LEU A 46 -2.43 -0.81 10.15
N LYS A 47 -3.75 -0.87 10.38
CA LYS A 47 -4.53 -2.10 10.23
C LYS A 47 -4.45 -2.65 8.81
N TRP A 48 -4.52 -1.77 7.80
CA TRP A 48 -4.37 -2.17 6.40
C TRP A 48 -2.96 -2.69 6.12
N ALA A 49 -1.91 -2.00 6.59
CA ALA A 49 -0.53 -2.41 6.42
C ALA A 49 -0.25 -3.79 7.04
N ALA A 50 -0.78 -4.06 8.23
CA ALA A 50 -0.68 -5.37 8.88
C ALA A 50 -1.31 -6.49 8.01
N ARG A 51 -2.54 -6.27 7.51
CA ARG A 51 -3.21 -7.22 6.59
C ARG A 51 -2.46 -7.42 5.28
N MET A 52 -1.78 -6.39 4.78
CA MET A 52 -0.96 -6.51 3.56
C MET A 52 0.33 -7.29 3.85
N LYS A 53 0.97 -7.07 5.00
CA LYS A 53 2.18 -7.80 5.43
C LYS A 53 1.94 -9.31 5.53
N GLU A 54 0.75 -9.73 5.94
CA GLU A 54 0.37 -11.17 5.97
C GLU A 54 0.16 -11.77 4.57
N LYS A 55 -0.24 -10.96 3.59
CA LYS A 55 -0.58 -11.41 2.23
C LYS A 55 0.60 -11.37 1.26
N ILE A 56 1.68 -10.69 1.62
CA ILE A 56 2.84 -10.48 0.76
C ILE A 56 3.85 -11.63 0.93
N LEU A 57 4.56 -11.97 -0.14
CA LEU A 57 5.58 -13.02 -0.11
C LEU A 57 6.76 -12.56 0.78
N ARG A 58 7.31 -13.47 1.58
CA ARG A 58 8.51 -13.21 2.41
C ARG A 58 9.78 -13.24 1.57
N VAL A 59 9.89 -12.31 0.63
CA VAL A 59 11.04 -12.10 -0.26
C VAL A 59 11.44 -10.61 -0.21
N PRO A 60 12.60 -10.20 -0.76
CA PRO A 60 12.91 -8.78 -0.91
C PRO A 60 11.83 -8.08 -1.76
N HIS A 61 11.62 -6.79 -1.54
CA HIS A 61 10.62 -6.01 -2.29
C HIS A 61 11.27 -4.85 -3.02
N ARG A 62 10.63 -4.40 -4.10
CA ARG A 62 11.02 -3.20 -4.85
C ARG A 62 9.89 -2.18 -4.82
N HIS A 63 10.24 -0.93 -4.54
CA HIS A 63 9.39 0.21 -4.84
C HIS A 63 9.58 0.55 -6.30
N VAL A 64 8.50 0.48 -7.08
CA VAL A 64 8.48 0.89 -8.47
C VAL A 64 7.51 2.07 -8.60
N VAL A 65 7.96 3.16 -9.21
CA VAL A 65 7.08 4.27 -9.59
C VAL A 65 7.01 4.31 -11.10
N MET A 66 5.80 4.23 -11.63
CA MET A 66 5.55 4.33 -13.06
C MET A 66 4.69 5.56 -13.34
N THR A 67 5.21 6.42 -14.20
CA THR A 67 4.47 7.58 -14.75
C THR A 67 4.08 7.25 -16.19
N LEU A 68 2.78 7.20 -16.45
CA LEU A 68 2.22 6.93 -17.77
C LEU A 68 1.68 8.22 -18.41
N SER A 69 1.52 8.21 -19.73
CA SER A 69 0.89 9.30 -20.46
C SER A 69 -0.55 9.51 -20.00
N HIS A 70 -1.00 10.78 -20.00
CA HIS A 70 -2.35 11.19 -19.60
C HIS A 70 -3.47 10.46 -20.38
N ILE A 71 -3.18 9.93 -21.57
CA ILE A 71 -4.16 9.21 -22.39
C ILE A 71 -4.63 7.89 -21.72
N LEU A 72 -3.85 7.35 -20.77
CA LEU A 72 -4.12 6.06 -20.12
C LEU A 72 -4.71 6.19 -18.70
N LEU A 73 -5.16 7.39 -18.30
CA LEU A 73 -5.61 7.74 -16.93
C LEU A 73 -6.45 6.67 -16.24
N ASP A 74 -7.46 6.13 -16.93
CA ASP A 74 -8.40 5.16 -16.35
C ASP A 74 -7.78 3.78 -16.11
N PHE A 75 -6.68 3.46 -16.79
CA PHE A 75 -6.04 2.16 -16.76
C PHE A 75 -4.64 2.17 -16.15
N VAL A 76 -4.07 3.34 -15.85
CA VAL A 76 -2.68 3.49 -15.34
C VAL A 76 -2.38 2.48 -14.24
N ARG A 77 -3.22 2.37 -13.21
CA ARG A 77 -2.97 1.47 -12.08
C ARG A 77 -2.90 0.01 -12.50
N ARG A 78 -3.84 -0.44 -13.34
CA ARG A 78 -3.94 -1.83 -13.78
C ARG A 78 -2.83 -2.17 -14.77
N THR A 79 -2.67 -1.34 -15.80
CA THR A 79 -1.65 -1.52 -16.83
C THR A 79 -0.25 -1.52 -16.22
N SER A 80 0.05 -0.61 -15.28
CA SER A 80 1.36 -0.59 -14.61
C SER A 80 1.64 -1.89 -13.85
N ALA A 81 0.64 -2.40 -13.11
CA ALA A 81 0.79 -3.61 -12.33
C ALA A 81 0.91 -4.87 -13.21
N ASP A 82 0.10 -4.97 -14.26
CA ASP A 82 0.11 -6.11 -15.17
C ASP A 82 1.40 -6.14 -15.99
N THR A 83 1.89 -4.98 -16.45
CA THR A 83 3.18 -4.87 -17.14
C THR A 83 4.35 -5.40 -16.29
N LEU A 84 4.37 -5.10 -14.99
CA LEU A 84 5.41 -5.63 -14.10
C LEU A 84 5.30 -7.15 -13.90
N LYS A 85 4.08 -7.70 -13.82
CA LYS A 85 3.89 -9.15 -13.71
C LYS A 85 4.31 -9.86 -14.99
N ASP A 86 3.92 -9.33 -16.14
CA ASP A 86 4.26 -9.88 -17.45
C ASP A 86 5.77 -9.85 -17.68
N TRP A 87 6.42 -8.74 -17.32
CA TRP A 87 7.87 -8.62 -17.37
C TRP A 87 8.56 -9.66 -16.47
N MET A 88 8.09 -9.83 -15.24
CA MET A 88 8.66 -10.81 -14.30
C MET A 88 8.50 -12.25 -14.81
N MET A 89 7.32 -12.55 -15.38
CA MET A 89 7.04 -13.84 -16.01
C MET A 89 7.95 -14.07 -17.22
N HIS A 90 8.07 -13.09 -18.13
CA HIS A 90 8.86 -13.23 -19.34
C HIS A 90 10.36 -13.33 -19.05
N LYS A 91 10.88 -12.59 -18.07
CA LYS A 91 12.31 -12.54 -17.78
C LYS A 91 12.80 -13.68 -16.89
N PHE A 92 11.96 -14.14 -15.95
CA PHE A 92 12.36 -15.09 -14.92
C PHE A 92 11.43 -16.32 -14.80
N GLY A 93 10.30 -16.36 -15.51
CA GLY A 93 9.32 -17.45 -15.39
C GLY A 93 8.53 -17.41 -14.08
N LEU A 94 8.49 -16.27 -13.37
CA LEU A 94 7.95 -16.19 -12.02
C LEU A 94 6.62 -15.43 -11.96
N LYS A 95 5.64 -16.01 -11.25
CA LYS A 95 4.40 -15.33 -10.87
C LYS A 95 4.66 -14.44 -9.65
N THR A 96 4.77 -13.14 -9.86
CA THR A 96 4.92 -12.15 -8.77
C THR A 96 3.59 -11.48 -8.41
N ARG A 97 3.55 -10.88 -7.22
CA ARG A 97 2.45 -10.02 -6.78
C ARG A 97 2.94 -8.57 -6.69
N VAL A 98 2.02 -7.67 -7.00
CA VAL A 98 2.25 -6.23 -6.95
C VAL A 98 1.10 -5.57 -6.19
N ILE A 99 1.45 -4.73 -5.22
CA ILE A 99 0.50 -3.80 -4.58
C ILE A 99 0.67 -2.46 -5.27
N ALA A 100 -0.41 -1.92 -5.85
CA ALA A 100 -0.38 -0.70 -6.65
C ALA A 100 -1.32 0.37 -6.07
N VAL A 101 -0.78 1.57 -5.85
CA VAL A 101 -1.50 2.75 -5.36
C VAL A 101 -1.37 3.87 -6.39
N LEU A 102 -2.51 4.38 -6.86
CA LEU A 102 -2.58 5.47 -7.81
C LEU A 102 -2.46 6.81 -7.08
N HIS A 103 -1.50 7.63 -7.52
CA HIS A 103 -1.35 9.02 -7.09
C HIS A 103 -1.65 9.92 -8.28
N THR A 104 -2.52 10.90 -8.09
CA THR A 104 -2.96 11.82 -9.16
C THR A 104 -2.23 13.15 -9.15
N TYR A 105 -1.64 13.54 -8.02
CA TYR A 105 -0.95 14.82 -7.85
C TYR A 105 0.50 14.59 -7.42
N GLY A 106 1.39 15.43 -7.95
CA GLY A 106 2.79 15.49 -7.53
C GLY A 106 2.98 16.33 -6.27
N GLU A 107 4.22 16.41 -5.79
CA GLU A 107 4.60 17.20 -4.61
C GLU A 107 4.22 18.69 -4.74
N THR A 108 4.36 19.25 -5.96
CA THR A 108 3.98 20.63 -6.29
C THR A 108 2.47 20.83 -6.47
N LYS A 109 1.65 19.82 -6.16
CA LYS A 109 0.18 19.79 -6.33
C LYS A 109 -0.30 19.98 -7.77
N GLN A 110 0.60 19.86 -8.74
CA GLN A 110 0.25 19.78 -10.16
C GLN A 110 -0.25 18.38 -10.50
N LEU A 111 -1.11 18.29 -11.51
CA LEU A 111 -1.57 17.01 -12.03
C LEU A 111 -0.35 16.20 -12.52
N HIS A 112 -0.06 15.11 -11.82
CA HIS A 112 1.05 14.23 -12.13
C HIS A 112 0.61 12.82 -11.78
N VAL A 113 0.04 12.11 -12.75
CA VAL A 113 -0.54 10.78 -12.51
C VAL A 113 0.56 9.72 -12.58
N HIS A 114 0.79 9.06 -11.45
CA HIS A 114 1.80 8.04 -11.30
C HIS A 114 1.30 6.94 -10.36
N THR A 115 1.80 5.73 -10.54
CA THR A 115 1.45 4.61 -9.66
C THR A 115 2.65 4.22 -8.82
N HIS A 116 2.50 4.28 -7.49
CA HIS A 116 3.44 3.69 -6.54
C HIS A 116 3.14 2.21 -6.41
N MET A 117 4.14 1.38 -6.63
CA MET A 117 4.00 -0.07 -6.58
C MET A 117 5.02 -0.68 -5.65
N ILE A 118 4.58 -1.66 -4.86
CA ILE A 118 5.45 -2.56 -4.12
C ILE A 118 5.38 -3.90 -4.83
N MET A 119 6.48 -4.30 -5.44
CA MET A 119 6.62 -5.57 -6.17
C MET A 119 7.49 -6.52 -5.37
N SER A 120 7.06 -7.78 -5.25
CA SER A 120 7.92 -8.84 -4.69
C SER A 120 9.08 -9.11 -5.67
N TRP A 121 10.31 -9.02 -5.19
CA TRP A 121 11.51 -9.40 -5.93
C TRP A 121 11.69 -10.91 -5.86
N GLY A 122 10.99 -11.60 -6.76
CA GLY A 122 10.77 -13.03 -6.71
C GLY A 122 9.30 -13.36 -6.90
N GLY A 123 9.00 -14.65 -6.91
CA GLY A 123 7.66 -15.13 -7.19
C GLY A 123 7.57 -16.64 -7.10
N ILE A 124 6.44 -17.14 -7.55
CA ILE A 124 6.13 -18.56 -7.57
C ILE A 124 6.43 -19.10 -8.97
N ASP A 125 7.31 -20.08 -9.05
CA ASP A 125 7.58 -20.87 -10.26
C ASP A 125 6.41 -21.85 -10.55
N ASN A 126 6.34 -22.39 -11.76
CA ASN A 126 5.42 -23.45 -12.17
C ASN A 126 5.43 -24.67 -11.23
N GLY A 127 6.55 -24.95 -10.56
CA GLY A 127 6.67 -25.98 -9.52
C GLY A 127 6.12 -25.58 -8.14
N ASN A 128 5.40 -24.45 -8.01
CA ASN A 128 4.91 -23.88 -6.74
C ASN A 128 6.01 -23.54 -5.71
N LYS A 129 7.26 -23.37 -6.17
CA LYS A 129 8.37 -22.97 -5.31
C LYS A 129 8.55 -21.45 -5.33
N ILE A 130 8.87 -20.87 -4.18
CA ILE A 130 9.25 -19.47 -4.08
C ILE A 130 10.70 -19.33 -4.55
N VAL A 131 10.92 -18.52 -5.58
CA VAL A 131 12.24 -18.28 -6.17
C VAL A 131 12.52 -16.78 -6.15
N VAL A 132 13.76 -16.43 -5.82
CA VAL A 132 14.28 -15.06 -5.84
C VAL A 132 15.40 -15.00 -6.88
N PRO A 133 15.34 -14.08 -7.86
CA PRO A 133 16.44 -13.90 -8.80
C PRO A 133 17.73 -13.48 -8.10
N GLU A 134 18.86 -14.08 -8.50
CA GLU A 134 20.18 -13.78 -7.93
C GLU A 134 20.71 -12.39 -8.30
N HIS A 135 20.35 -11.90 -9.48
CA HIS A 135 20.87 -10.64 -10.00
C HIS A 135 19.89 -9.50 -9.75
N ASP A 136 20.38 -8.39 -9.18
CA ASP A 136 19.64 -7.15 -9.04
C ASP A 136 19.47 -6.48 -10.42
N TYR A 137 18.45 -6.90 -11.15
CA TYR A 137 18.14 -6.32 -12.44
C TYR A 137 17.23 -5.09 -12.27
N VAL A 138 17.83 -3.89 -12.36
CA VAL A 138 17.15 -2.61 -12.10
C VAL A 138 16.54 -1.99 -13.37
N HIS A 139 16.95 -2.46 -14.56
CA HIS A 139 16.51 -1.90 -15.84
C HIS A 139 15.29 -2.60 -16.42
N ILE A 140 14.10 -2.34 -15.87
CA ILE A 140 12.85 -2.78 -16.50
C ILE A 140 12.70 -2.01 -17.82
N PRO A 141 12.80 -2.66 -19.00
CA PRO A 141 12.79 -1.97 -20.28
C PRO A 141 11.36 -1.55 -20.59
N LEU A 142 11.00 -0.35 -20.15
CA LEU A 142 9.68 0.23 -20.35
C LEU A 142 9.82 1.53 -21.14
N SER A 143 8.91 1.73 -22.09
CA SER A 143 8.72 3.01 -22.78
C SER A 143 8.21 4.13 -21.86
N ALA A 144 7.79 3.77 -20.64
CA ALA A 144 7.37 4.69 -19.59
C ALA A 144 8.55 5.10 -18.70
N ARG A 145 8.53 6.33 -18.17
CA ARG A 145 9.47 6.72 -17.10
C ARG A 145 9.19 5.85 -15.87
N CYS A 146 10.14 4.97 -15.57
CA CYS A 146 10.08 4.02 -14.48
C CYS A 146 11.27 4.26 -13.55
N SER A 147 11.02 4.51 -12.27
CA SER A 147 12.07 4.49 -11.24
C SER A 147 11.87 3.28 -10.33
N VAL A 148 12.97 2.61 -10.02
CA VAL A 148 12.98 1.40 -9.19
C VAL A 148 13.93 1.62 -8.02
N THR A 149 13.48 1.34 -6.80
CA THR A 149 14.28 1.42 -5.59
C THR A 149 14.07 0.18 -4.74
N SER A 150 15.14 -0.31 -4.13
CA SER A 150 15.11 -1.47 -3.24
C SER A 150 14.41 -1.14 -1.92
N LEU A 151 13.36 -1.89 -1.58
CA LEU A 151 12.70 -1.78 -0.28
C LEU A 151 13.12 -2.95 0.62
N LYS A 152 13.72 -2.61 1.76
CA LYS A 152 13.91 -3.56 2.86
C LYS A 152 12.69 -3.47 3.77
N MET A 153 11.67 -4.28 3.51
CA MET A 153 10.53 -4.41 4.41
C MET A 153 10.99 -5.10 5.69
N ARG A 154 11.00 -4.36 6.82
CA ARG A 154 11.19 -4.92 8.17
C ARG A 154 9.89 -5.56 8.68
#